data_AF-A0A6J0DGX8-F1
#
_entry.id   AF-A0A6J0DGX8-F1
#
_cell.length_a   1.000
_cell.length_b   1.000
_cell.length_c   1.000
_cell.angle_alpha   90.00
_cell.angle_beta   90.00
_cell.angle_gamma   90.00
#
_symmetry.space_group_name_H-M   'P 1'
#
loop_
_entity.id
_entity.type
_entity.pdbx_description
1 polymer ?
#
loop_
_entity_poly.entity_id
_entity_poly.type
_entity_poly.pdbx_seq_one_letter_code
_entity_poly.pdbx_strand_id
1 'polypeptide(L)'
;MSVLRPLDKLPDLNGATILLVGREDALLQRLAESMLKDHCASELRVHLANSLPLPSNVNRPRIDLIVFVINLHSKHSLRNVEECLNHVDSSFFLGKVCFLVTGGGKLSSRRGTAPGPHAADLRWPRARGLSAEPAVLVEELQRPRAQGAVSTEEL
;
A
#
# COMPACT_ATOMS: atom_id res chain seq x y z
N MET A 1 -11.46 3.06 -23.42
CA MET A 1 -11.06 3.19 -22.00
C MET A 1 -9.86 2.29 -21.78
N SER A 2 -8.70 2.85 -21.42
CA SER A 2 -7.51 2.03 -21.11
C SER A 2 -7.71 1.31 -19.77
N VAL A 3 -7.38 0.02 -19.73
CA VAL A 3 -7.52 -0.85 -18.55
C VAL A 3 -6.13 -1.33 -18.16
N LEU A 4 -5.81 -1.18 -16.88
CA LEU A 4 -4.62 -1.72 -16.23
C LEU A 4 -4.74 -3.25 -16.19
N ARG A 5 -4.08 -3.91 -17.13
CA ARG A 5 -4.02 -5.37 -17.19
C ARG A 5 -2.79 -5.92 -16.47
N PRO A 6 -2.86 -7.12 -15.89
CA PRO A 6 -1.65 -7.85 -15.51
C PRO A 6 -0.78 -7.99 -16.76
N LEU A 7 0.52 -7.80 -16.59
CA LEU A 7 1.45 -7.92 -17.69
C LEU A 7 1.84 -9.40 -17.85
N ASP A 8 1.86 -9.91 -19.07
CA ASP A 8 2.35 -11.26 -19.42
C ASP A 8 3.88 -11.38 -19.34
N LYS A 9 4.50 -10.62 -18.43
CA LYS A 9 5.92 -10.76 -18.08
C LYS A 9 6.04 -11.84 -17.00
N LEU A 10 7.12 -12.60 -17.02
CA LEU A 10 7.43 -13.49 -15.91
C LEU A 10 7.71 -12.65 -14.64
N PRO A 11 7.40 -13.17 -13.44
CA PRO A 11 7.86 -12.54 -12.21
C PRO A 11 9.40 -12.46 -12.21
N ASP A 12 9.92 -11.31 -11.77
CA ASP A 12 11.35 -11.16 -11.53
C ASP A 12 11.78 -12.12 -10.41
N LEU A 13 13.00 -12.66 -10.51
CA LEU A 13 13.52 -13.58 -9.50
C LEU A 13 13.58 -12.87 -8.15
N ASN A 14 12.82 -13.39 -7.17
CA ASN A 14 12.79 -12.88 -5.81
C ASN A 14 12.45 -11.37 -5.71
N GLY A 15 11.66 -10.85 -6.66
CA GLY A 15 11.19 -9.47 -6.68
C GLY A 15 9.67 -9.38 -6.54
N ALA A 16 9.20 -8.29 -5.93
CA ALA A 16 7.78 -7.97 -5.84
C ALA A 16 7.55 -6.47 -6.09
N THR A 17 6.55 -6.15 -6.90
CA THR A 17 6.20 -4.77 -7.24
C THR A 17 4.81 -4.41 -6.73
N ILE A 18 4.74 -3.41 -5.85
CA ILE A 18 3.50 -2.91 -5.27
C ILE A 18 3.19 -1.54 -5.87
N LEU A 19 1.95 -1.34 -6.32
CA LEU A 19 1.42 -0.06 -6.76
C LEU A 19 0.52 0.52 -5.66
N LEU A 20 0.91 1.64 -5.06
CA LEU A 20 0.08 2.41 -4.14
C LEU A 20 -0.70 3.48 -4.93
N VAL A 21 -2.02 3.46 -4.84
CA VAL A 21 -2.91 4.38 -5.55
C VAL A 21 -3.70 5.22 -4.55
N GLY A 22 -3.58 6.55 -4.62
CA GLY A 22 -4.29 7.46 -3.72
C GLY A 22 -3.96 8.92 -4.00
N ARG A 23 -4.72 9.87 -3.43
CA ARG A 23 -4.54 11.30 -3.70
C ARG A 23 -3.52 11.98 -2.79
N GLU A 24 -3.18 11.34 -1.69
CA GLU A 24 -2.36 11.91 -0.63
C GLU A 24 -0.88 11.50 -0.76
N ASP A 25 -0.13 12.18 -1.65
CA ASP A 25 1.28 11.90 -1.96
C ASP A 25 2.15 11.69 -0.72
N ALA A 26 2.03 12.57 0.27
CA ALA A 26 2.80 12.49 1.52
C ALA A 26 2.47 11.23 2.35
N LEU A 27 1.22 10.75 2.31
CA LEU A 27 0.84 9.50 2.98
C LEU A 27 1.34 8.29 2.20
N LEU A 28 1.19 8.31 0.88
CA LEU A 28 1.69 7.25 0.01
C LEU A 28 3.21 7.08 0.13
N GLN A 29 3.94 8.18 0.11
CA GLN A 29 5.38 8.19 0.26
C GLN A 29 5.82 7.66 1.63
N ARG A 30 5.21 8.13 2.72
CA ARG A 30 5.52 7.63 4.08
C ARG A 30 5.23 6.13 4.22
N LEU A 31 4.15 5.65 3.59
CA LEU A 31 3.83 4.23 3.57
C LEU A 31 4.89 3.45 2.79
N ALA A 32 5.26 3.90 1.59
CA ALA A 32 6.31 3.29 0.79
C ALA A 32 7.65 3.24 1.53
N GLU A 33 8.07 4.34 2.13
CA GLU A 33 9.30 4.41 2.95
C GLU A 33 9.24 3.43 4.13
N SER A 34 8.08 3.30 4.78
CA SER A 34 7.90 2.34 5.89
C SER A 34 7.99 0.90 5.42
N MET A 35 7.43 0.57 4.24
CA MET A 35 7.50 -0.76 3.65
C MET A 35 8.92 -1.14 3.22
N LEU A 36 9.72 -0.15 2.78
CA LEU A 36 11.10 -0.34 2.35
C LEU A 36 12.11 -0.29 3.50
N LYS A 37 11.70 0.17 4.69
CA LYS A 37 12.58 0.30 5.86
C LYS A 37 12.99 -1.06 6.42
N ASP A 38 12.09 -2.02 6.43
CA ASP A 38 12.35 -3.36 6.96
C ASP A 38 12.96 -4.25 5.88
N HIS A 39 13.98 -5.03 6.26
CA HIS A 39 14.63 -5.96 5.34
C HIS A 39 13.70 -7.13 5.02
N CYS A 40 13.23 -7.18 3.77
CA CYS A 40 12.56 -8.35 3.21
C CYS A 40 13.58 -9.29 2.55
N ALA A 41 13.27 -10.59 2.54
CA ALA A 41 14.05 -11.58 1.79
C ALA A 41 13.97 -11.37 0.27
N SER A 42 12.94 -10.65 -0.20
CA SER A 42 12.68 -10.31 -1.60
C SER A 42 12.94 -8.83 -1.88
N GLU A 43 13.35 -8.52 -3.11
CA GLU A 43 13.50 -7.16 -3.61
C GLU A 43 12.11 -6.52 -3.76
N LEU A 44 11.77 -5.61 -2.85
CA LEU A 44 10.50 -4.90 -2.89
C LEU A 44 10.64 -3.59 -3.67
N ARG A 45 9.80 -3.41 -4.70
CA ARG A 45 9.67 -2.18 -5.47
C ARG A 45 8.29 -1.57 -5.23
N VAL A 46 8.25 -0.27 -4.97
CA VAL A 46 6.99 0.45 -4.69
C VAL A 46 6.83 1.59 -5.69
N HIS A 47 5.72 1.58 -6.42
CA HIS A 47 5.31 2.67 -7.30
C HIS A 47 4.12 3.41 -6.70
N LEU A 48 4.10 4.73 -6.91
CA LEU A 48 3.01 5.60 -6.47
C LEU A 48 2.23 6.07 -7.69
N ALA A 49 0.91 6.17 -7.55
CA ALA A 49 0.06 6.77 -8.57
C ALA A 49 -1.11 7.53 -7.94
N ASN A 50 -1.44 8.67 -8.53
CA ASN A 50 -2.51 9.51 -8.00
C ASN A 50 -3.88 9.12 -8.54
N SER A 51 -3.91 8.54 -9.73
CA SER A 51 -5.11 8.04 -10.39
C SER A 51 -4.76 6.95 -11.41
N LEU A 52 -5.78 6.25 -11.89
CA LEU A 52 -5.72 5.34 -13.01
C LEU A 52 -6.64 5.86 -14.13
N PRO A 53 -6.36 5.54 -15.41
CA PRO A 53 -5.32 4.64 -15.89
C PRO A 53 -3.93 5.28 -15.87
N LEU A 54 -2.90 4.44 -15.74
CA LEU A 54 -1.51 4.89 -15.90
C LEU A 54 -1.27 5.32 -17.37
N PRO A 55 -0.46 6.36 -17.63
CA PRO A 55 0.08 6.65 -18.95
C PRO A 55 0.60 5.39 -19.68
N SER A 56 0.48 5.39 -21.00
CA SER A 56 0.94 4.27 -21.83
C SER A 56 2.46 4.29 -21.95
N ASN A 57 3.16 3.63 -21.04
CA ASN A 57 4.61 3.48 -21.10
C ASN A 57 5.04 2.08 -21.57
N VAL A 58 5.94 2.06 -22.55
CA VAL A 58 6.52 0.85 -23.15
C VAL A 58 7.29 0.00 -22.14
N ASN A 59 7.74 0.58 -21.03
CA ASN A 59 8.53 -0.09 -19.99
C ASN A 59 7.78 -0.24 -18.65
N ARG A 60 6.46 -0.44 -18.69
CA ARG A 60 5.69 -0.71 -17.47
C ARG A 60 6.18 -2.00 -16.76
N PRO A 61 6.50 -1.96 -15.46
CA PRO A 61 6.86 -3.16 -14.70
C PRO A 61 5.63 -4.04 -14.45
N ARG A 62 5.85 -5.32 -14.14
CA ARG A 62 4.78 -6.24 -13.74
C ARG A 62 4.33 -5.87 -12.32
N ILE A 63 3.05 -5.64 -12.13
CA ILE A 63 2.48 -5.27 -10.83
C ILE A 63 1.95 -6.52 -10.12
N ASP A 64 2.43 -6.78 -8.91
CA ASP A 64 2.04 -7.92 -8.09
C ASP A 64 0.84 -7.61 -7.18
N LEU A 65 0.78 -6.40 -6.65
CA LEU A 65 -0.26 -5.93 -5.74
C LEU A 65 -0.61 -4.47 -6.03
N ILE A 66 -1.90 -4.15 -6.03
CA ILE A 66 -2.42 -2.78 -6.06
C ILE A 66 -3.03 -2.48 -4.68
N VAL A 67 -2.62 -1.39 -4.05
CA VAL A 67 -3.18 -0.92 -2.78
C VAL A 67 -3.85 0.42 -3.01
N PHE A 68 -5.19 0.46 -2.89
CA PHE A 68 -5.94 1.71 -2.90
C PHE A 68 -5.96 2.32 -1.51
N VAL A 69 -5.36 3.50 -1.38
CA VAL A 69 -5.34 4.26 -0.14
C VAL A 69 -6.49 5.26 -0.15
N ILE A 70 -7.43 5.08 0.77
CA ILE A 70 -8.65 5.89 0.89
C ILE A 70 -8.57 6.72 2.16
N ASN A 71 -8.69 8.03 2.03
CA ASN A 71 -8.77 8.95 3.15
C ASN A 71 -10.23 9.33 3.44
N LEU A 72 -10.78 8.86 4.56
CA LEU A 72 -12.18 9.12 4.92
C LEU A 72 -12.46 10.60 5.26
N HIS A 73 -11.44 11.41 5.50
CA HIS A 73 -11.62 12.86 5.68
C HIS A 73 -11.81 13.59 4.35
N SER A 74 -11.52 12.94 3.22
CA SER A 74 -11.59 13.52 1.88
C SER A 74 -12.58 12.76 1.01
N LYS A 75 -13.75 13.36 0.74
CA LYS A 75 -14.72 12.81 -0.23
C LYS A 75 -14.10 12.62 -1.62
N HIS A 76 -13.12 13.45 -1.97
CA HIS A 76 -12.39 13.36 -3.24
C HIS A 76 -11.50 12.13 -3.30
N SER A 77 -10.90 11.70 -2.18
CA SER A 77 -10.08 10.48 -2.12
C SER A 77 -10.93 9.25 -2.46
N LEU A 78 -12.15 9.16 -1.90
CA LEU A 78 -13.09 8.08 -2.21
C LEU A 78 -13.52 8.10 -3.70
N ARG A 79 -13.98 9.25 -4.22
CA ARG A 79 -14.40 9.37 -5.63
C ARG A 79 -13.28 9.02 -6.61
N ASN A 80 -12.07 9.49 -6.33
CA ASN A 80 -10.91 9.17 -7.15
C ASN A 80 -10.67 7.66 -7.21
N VAL A 81 -10.76 6.97 -6.07
CA VAL A 81 -10.60 5.52 -6.02
C VAL A 81 -11.73 4.79 -6.76
N GLU A 82 -12.98 5.25 -6.62
CA GLU A 82 -14.12 4.74 -7.41
C GLU A 82 -13.87 4.86 -8.92
N GLU A 83 -13.37 6.02 -9.37
CA GLU A 83 -13.00 6.25 -10.77
C GLU A 83 -11.86 5.32 -11.21
N CYS A 84 -10.82 5.18 -10.39
CA CYS A 84 -9.66 4.33 -10.68
C CYS A 84 -10.04 2.85 -10.84
N LEU A 85 -11.01 2.35 -10.06
CA LEU A 85 -11.45 0.95 -10.13
C LEU A 85 -12.01 0.57 -11.50
N ASN A 86 -12.62 1.53 -12.22
CA ASN A 86 -13.11 1.30 -13.59
C ASN A 86 -11.99 1.01 -14.60
N HIS A 87 -10.75 1.31 -14.23
CA HIS A 87 -9.55 1.10 -15.03
C HIS A 87 -8.75 -0.12 -14.58
N VAL A 88 -9.25 -0.97 -13.67
CA VAL A 88 -8.55 -2.16 -13.20
C VAL A 88 -9.15 -3.42 -13.84
N ASP A 89 -8.30 -4.28 -14.40
CA ASP A 89 -8.76 -5.56 -14.92
C ASP A 89 -9.28 -6.47 -13.79
N SER A 90 -10.40 -7.16 -14.04
CA SER A 90 -11.06 -8.06 -13.07
C SER A 90 -10.11 -9.09 -12.42
N SER A 91 -9.09 -9.54 -13.15
CA SER A 91 -8.10 -10.51 -12.67
C SER A 91 -7.26 -10.01 -11.49
N PHE A 92 -7.08 -8.70 -11.31
CA PHE A 92 -6.40 -8.15 -10.13
C PHE A 92 -7.22 -8.34 -8.86
N PHE A 93 -8.55 -8.32 -8.94
CA PHE A 93 -9.41 -8.48 -7.76
C PHE A 93 -9.36 -9.91 -7.16
N LEU A 94 -8.73 -10.85 -7.86
CA LEU A 94 -8.46 -12.20 -7.37
C LEU A 94 -7.23 -12.22 -6.43
N GLY A 95 -7.28 -11.41 -5.37
CA GLY A 95 -6.26 -11.37 -4.30
C GLY A 95 -5.07 -10.43 -4.53
N LYS A 96 -5.05 -9.66 -5.63
CA LYS A 96 -3.99 -8.67 -5.95
C LYS A 96 -4.44 -7.22 -5.77
N VAL A 97 -5.61 -6.99 -5.17
CA VAL A 97 -6.09 -5.67 -4.79
C VAL A 97 -6.31 -5.64 -3.29
N CYS A 98 -5.80 -4.59 -2.64
CA CYS A 98 -6.00 -4.31 -1.22
C CYS A 98 -6.54 -2.88 -1.05
N PHE A 99 -7.41 -2.68 -0.06
CA PHE A 99 -7.92 -1.36 0.31
C PHE A 99 -7.38 -0.97 1.69
N LEU A 100 -6.68 0.16 1.75
CA LEU A 100 -6.18 0.74 2.98
C LEU A 100 -6.98 2.01 3.30
N VAL A 101 -7.79 1.96 4.35
CA VAL A 101 -8.63 3.08 4.76
C VAL A 101 -8.00 3.83 5.93
N THR A 102 -7.85 5.14 5.79
CA THR A 102 -7.28 6.04 6.81
C THR A 102 -8.34 7.02 7.34
N GLY A 103 -8.14 7.54 8.55
CA GLY A 103 -9.07 8.50 9.18
C GLY A 103 -10.26 7.90 9.95
N GLY A 104 -10.44 6.57 9.95
CA GLY A 104 -11.53 5.87 10.65
C GLY A 104 -11.33 5.66 12.16
N GLY A 105 -10.24 6.19 12.73
CA GLY A 105 -9.80 5.87 14.09
C GLY A 105 -10.54 6.55 15.24
N LYS A 106 -11.44 7.51 14.96
CA LYS A 106 -12.19 8.23 16.01
C LYS A 106 -13.61 7.71 16.18
N LEU A 107 -13.76 6.40 16.29
CA LEU A 107 -14.93 5.83 16.95
C LEU A 107 -14.71 6.03 18.45
N SER A 108 -15.37 7.03 19.03
CA SER A 108 -15.50 7.07 20.48
C SER A 108 -16.17 5.75 20.88
N SER A 109 -15.47 4.90 21.62
CA SER A 109 -16.12 3.76 22.24
C SER A 109 -17.05 4.32 23.31
N ARG A 110 -18.24 4.77 22.92
CA ARG A 110 -19.35 4.78 23.87
C ARG A 110 -19.55 3.32 24.21
N ARG A 111 -19.10 2.97 25.41
CA ARG A 111 -19.36 1.69 26.06
C ARG A 111 -20.87 1.61 26.30
N GLY A 112 -21.61 1.29 25.24
CA GLY A 112 -22.99 0.86 25.32
C GLY A 112 -22.95 -0.58 25.78
N THR A 113 -23.26 -0.80 27.06
CA THR A 113 -23.52 -2.13 27.58
C THR A 113 -24.76 -2.68 26.87
N ALA A 114 -24.59 -3.67 25.99
CA ALA A 114 -25.69 -4.52 25.56
C ALA A 114 -25.18 -5.93 25.21
N PRO A 115 -25.77 -6.99 25.79
CA PRO A 115 -25.30 -8.37 25.67
C PRO A 115 -25.91 -9.08 24.46
N GLY A 116 -25.11 -9.91 23.79
CA GLY A 116 -25.58 -10.81 22.74
C GLY A 116 -24.41 -11.66 22.19
N PRO A 117 -24.47 -13.00 22.26
CA PRO A 117 -23.42 -13.86 21.75
C PRO A 117 -23.69 -14.10 20.26
N HIS A 118 -23.15 -13.27 19.38
CA HIS A 118 -22.87 -13.58 17.96
C HIS A 118 -22.47 -12.28 17.25
N ALA A 119 -21.23 -11.86 17.45
CA ALA A 119 -20.56 -10.92 16.56
C ALA A 119 -19.30 -11.63 16.05
N ALA A 120 -19.28 -11.95 14.76
CA ALA A 120 -18.10 -12.48 14.09
C ALA A 120 -16.96 -11.47 14.27
N ASP A 121 -15.96 -11.88 15.04
CA ASP A 121 -14.84 -11.08 15.48
C ASP A 121 -13.89 -10.91 14.29
N LEU A 122 -14.16 -9.96 13.38
CA LEU A 122 -13.18 -9.48 12.41
C LEU A 122 -12.16 -8.58 13.12
N ARG A 123 -11.51 -9.12 14.15
CA ARG A 123 -10.36 -8.51 14.80
C ARG A 123 -9.15 -8.68 13.91
N TRP A 124 -8.88 -7.67 13.11
CA TRP A 124 -7.51 -7.45 12.66
C TRP A 124 -6.63 -7.21 13.89
N PRO A 125 -5.46 -7.86 14.03
CA PRO A 125 -4.54 -7.58 15.13
C PRO A 125 -4.11 -6.12 15.05
N ARG A 126 -4.55 -5.30 16.02
CA ARG A 126 -3.99 -3.96 16.18
C ARG A 126 -2.53 -4.12 16.58
N ALA A 127 -1.62 -3.80 15.65
CA ALA A 127 -0.23 -3.49 15.99
C ALA A 127 -0.26 -2.33 16.98
N ARG A 128 0.03 -2.63 18.25
CA ARG A 128 0.26 -1.62 19.28
C ARG A 128 1.48 -0.80 18.85
N GLY A 129 1.36 0.52 18.91
CA GLY A 129 2.39 1.45 18.49
C GLY A 129 3.74 1.12 19.14
N LEU A 130 4.78 1.08 18.31
CA LEU A 130 6.16 1.01 18.75
C LEU A 130 6.54 2.38 19.32
N SER A 131 6.32 2.56 20.63
CA SER A 131 7.06 3.55 21.40
C SER A 131 8.47 3.01 21.58
N ALA A 132 9.41 3.45 20.74
CA ALA A 132 10.82 3.16 20.93
C ALA A 132 11.39 4.15 21.96
N GLU A 133 11.58 3.67 23.19
CA GLU A 133 12.56 4.20 24.14
C GLU A 133 13.97 3.83 23.63
N PRO A 134 14.96 4.75 23.63
CA PRO A 134 16.27 4.47 23.06
C PRO A 134 17.17 3.80 24.10
N ALA A 135 17.47 2.51 23.90
CA ALA A 135 18.62 1.87 24.54
C ALA A 135 19.79 1.83 23.54
N VAL A 136 20.82 2.60 23.87
CA VAL A 136 22.12 2.62 23.20
C VAL A 136 22.78 1.25 23.32
N LEU A 137 23.19 0.65 22.20
CA LEU A 137 24.44 -0.11 22.15
C LEU A 137 25.00 -0.17 20.72
N VAL A 138 26.29 0.16 20.66
CA VAL A 138 27.15 0.30 19.49
C VAL A 138 27.69 -1.09 19.09
N GLU A 139 27.63 -1.46 17.82
CA GLU A 139 28.80 -2.04 17.14
C GLU A 139 28.68 -1.98 15.61
N GLU A 140 29.78 -1.54 15.01
CA GLU A 140 30.02 -1.38 13.58
C GLU A 140 30.24 -2.72 12.87
N LEU A 141 29.66 -2.91 11.69
CA LEU A 141 30.31 -3.70 10.64
C LEU A 141 29.91 -3.20 9.25
N GLN A 142 30.88 -2.60 8.55
CA GLN A 142 30.70 -1.98 7.23
C GLN A 142 30.73 -2.98 6.07
N ARG A 143 29.87 -2.71 5.06
CA ARG A 143 29.98 -2.88 3.58
C ARG A 143 28.82 -3.68 2.94
N PRO A 144 28.49 -3.46 1.64
CA PRO A 144 28.29 -2.21 0.91
C PRO A 144 26.83 -2.05 0.40
N ARG A 145 26.48 -0.80 0.07
CA ARG A 145 25.15 -0.32 -0.32
C ARG A 145 24.55 -0.98 -1.56
N ALA A 146 23.30 -1.44 -1.44
CA ALA A 146 22.33 -1.42 -2.53
C ALA A 146 21.12 -0.61 -2.05
N GLN A 147 20.99 0.61 -2.55
CA GLN A 147 19.87 1.51 -2.23
C GLN A 147 18.66 1.06 -3.03
N GLY A 148 17.57 0.68 -2.35
CA GLY A 148 16.25 0.58 -2.97
C GLY A 148 15.82 1.96 -3.46
N ALA A 149 15.46 2.06 -4.73
CA ALA A 149 15.08 3.32 -5.36
C ALA A 149 13.57 3.53 -5.23
N VAL A 150 13.17 4.69 -4.71
CA VAL A 150 11.84 5.24 -4.91
C VAL A 150 11.90 5.99 -6.23
N SER A 151 11.28 5.44 -7.28
CA SER A 151 11.12 6.16 -8.55
C SER A 151 9.83 6.96 -8.51
N THR A 152 9.95 8.28 -8.59
CA THR A 152 8.86 9.24 -8.81
C THR A 152 8.59 9.47 -10.30
N GLU A 153 8.94 8.51 -11.15
CA GLU A 153 8.68 8.60 -12.58
C GLU A 153 7.24 8.16 -12.82
N GLU A 154 6.44 9.09 -13.34
CA GLU A 154 5.10 8.79 -13.84
C GLU A 154 5.18 7.62 -14.83
N LEU A 155 4.49 6.53 -14.47
CA LEU A 155 4.34 5.33 -15.30
C LEU A 155 3.35 5.58 -16.42
#